data_AF-A0A1K1NQW4-F1
#
_entry.id   AF-A0A1K1NQW4-F1
#
_cell.length_a   1.000
_cell.length_b   1.000
_cell.length_c   1.000
_cell.angle_alpha   90.00
_cell.angle_beta   90.00
_cell.angle_gamma   90.00
#
_symmetry.space_group_name_H-M   'P 1'
#
loop_
_entity.id
_entity.type
_entity.pdbx_description
1 polymer ?
#
loop_
_entity_poly.entity_id
_entity_poly.type
_entity_poly.pdbx_seq_one_letter_code
_entity_poly.pdbx_strand_id
1 'polypeptide(L)'
;MNAAIGYVLIALAILNLVGLLLLFRRVGGGASAAPRSEPAAQPVPPAAAPPEPVIAEDVLANMLRRLDHRLGDIEDQVRRTPTLSAAGDHGATSDRALALAQRLARQGASPQNIAETCGISLTEAELLHRLHAPQ
;
A
#
# COMPACT_ATOMS: atom_id res chain seq x y z
N MET A 1 -22.60 11.25 23.95
CA MET A 1 -21.53 10.79 23.03
C MET A 1 -20.58 9.89 23.81
N ASN A 2 -20.47 8.62 23.41
CA ASN A 2 -19.89 7.55 24.23
C ASN A 2 -18.37 7.72 24.35
N ALA A 3 -17.88 8.13 25.51
CA ALA A 3 -16.45 8.23 25.81
C ALA A 3 -15.68 6.93 25.50
N ALA A 4 -16.36 5.78 25.63
CA ALA A 4 -15.85 4.46 25.22
C ALA A 4 -15.41 4.41 23.75
N ILE A 5 -16.16 5.03 22.83
CA ILE A 5 -15.80 5.08 21.40
C ILE A 5 -14.53 5.91 21.22
N GLY A 6 -14.40 7.02 21.96
CA GLY A 6 -13.20 7.86 21.95
C GLY A 6 -11.95 7.09 22.38
N TYR A 7 -12.03 6.34 23.48
CA TYR A 7 -10.90 5.53 23.95
C TYR A 7 -10.50 4.42 22.97
N VAL A 8 -11.48 3.76 22.33
CA VAL A 8 -11.19 2.74 21.31
C VAL A 8 -10.48 3.34 20.09
N LEU A 9 -10.90 4.51 19.62
CA LEU A 9 -10.24 5.20 18.51
C LEU A 9 -8.82 5.64 18.86
N ILE A 10 -8.61 6.15 20.07
CA ILE A 10 -7.28 6.54 20.56
C ILE A 10 -6.36 5.31 20.66
N ALA A 11 -6.86 4.20 21.20
CA ALA A 11 -6.10 2.95 21.30
C ALA A 11 -5.70 2.40 19.92
N LEU A 12 -6.62 2.42 18.95
CA LEU A 12 -6.34 2.02 17.56
C LEU A 12 -5.30 2.93 16.89
N ALA A 13 -5.40 4.24 17.11
CA ALA A 13 -4.44 5.20 16.57
C ALA A 13 -3.03 4.98 17.12
N ILE A 14 -2.90 4.76 18.43
CA ILE A 14 -1.61 4.46 19.08
C ILE A 14 -1.05 3.15 18.55
N LEU A 15 -1.87 2.10 18.43
CA LEU A 15 -1.44 0.80 17.92
C LEU A 15 -0.91 0.90 16.48
N ASN A 16 -1.59 1.67 15.62
CA ASN A 16 -1.16 1.92 14.24
C ASN A 16 0.18 2.69 14.20
N LEU A 17 0.34 3.72 15.03
CA LEU A 17 1.58 4.50 15.10
C LEU A 17 2.76 3.64 15.58
N VAL A 18 2.56 2.81 16.60
CA VAL A 18 3.59 1.86 17.09
C VAL A 18 3.92 0.83 16.00
N GLY A 19 2.91 0.31 15.29
CA GLY A 19 3.11 -0.60 14.16
C GLY A 19 3.96 0.01 13.05
N LEU A 20 3.65 1.24 12.64
CA LEU A 20 4.43 1.99 11.65
C LEU A 20 5.85 2.28 12.15
N LEU A 21 6.01 2.66 13.41
CA LEU A 21 7.33 2.93 14.00
C LEU A 21 8.20 1.66 14.01
N LEU A 22 7.63 0.50 14.35
CA LEU A 22 8.35 -0.78 14.29
C LEU A 22 8.68 -1.19 12.84
N LEU A 23 7.79 -0.93 11.89
CA LEU A 23 8.03 -1.17 10.47
C LEU A 23 9.20 -0.30 9.97
N PHE A 24 9.19 1.00 10.27
CA PHE A 24 10.28 1.91 9.92
C PHE A 24 11.59 1.53 10.61
N ARG A 25 11.56 1.10 11.87
CA ARG A 25 12.76 0.57 12.56
C ARG A 25 13.27 -0.72 11.92
N ARG A 26 12.37 -1.61 11.48
CA ARG A 26 12.75 -2.86 10.81
C ARG A 26 13.35 -2.60 9.43
N VAL A 27 12.83 -1.62 8.69
CA VAL A 27 13.31 -1.27 7.34
C VAL A 27 14.58 -0.41 7.41
N GLY A 28 14.68 0.52 8.36
CA GLY A 28 15.85 1.39 8.55
C GLY A 28 16.99 0.76 9.38
N GLY A 29 16.72 -0.30 10.15
CA GLY A 29 17.71 -0.97 11.00
C GLY A 29 18.74 -1.82 10.25
N GLY A 30 18.56 -2.06 8.94
CA GLY A 30 19.53 -2.77 8.11
C GLY A 30 20.78 -1.96 7.75
N ALA A 31 20.82 -0.67 8.07
CA ALA A 31 21.89 0.25 7.67
C ALA A 31 22.56 0.99 8.84
N SER A 32 22.60 0.40 10.04
CA SER A 32 23.49 0.89 11.10
C SER A 32 24.84 0.19 11.01
N ALA A 33 25.60 0.48 9.95
CA ALA A 33 27.04 0.22 9.96
C ALA A 33 27.67 1.13 11.02
N ALA A 34 28.14 0.53 12.11
CA ALA A 34 28.92 1.22 13.13
C ALA A 34 30.09 1.98 12.49
N PRO A 35 30.39 3.23 12.88
CA PRO A 35 31.59 3.90 12.43
C PRO A 35 32.79 3.20 13.09
N ARG A 36 33.43 2.34 12.31
CA ARG A 36 34.72 1.73 12.60
C ARG A 36 35.76 2.85 12.65
N SER A 37 36.49 2.92 13.75
CA SER A 37 37.55 3.91 14.00
C SER A 37 38.58 3.96 12.86
N GLU A 38 38.87 5.20 12.45
CA GLU A 38 39.87 5.63 11.45
C GLU A 38 41.26 5.01 11.62
N PRO A 39 42.01 4.94 10.50
CA PRO A 39 43.26 5.68 10.44
C PRO A 39 43.33 6.62 9.23
N ALA A 40 43.64 7.88 9.55
CA ALA A 40 44.08 9.03 8.75
C ALA A 40 44.33 8.84 7.24
N ALA A 41 43.54 9.56 6.43
CA ALA A 41 43.94 10.04 5.11
C ALA A 41 43.23 11.35 4.75
N GLN A 42 44.00 12.45 4.80
CA GLN A 42 43.92 13.75 4.10
C GLN A 42 42.58 14.54 4.08
N PRO A 43 42.61 15.87 4.34
CA PRO A 43 41.42 16.69 4.32
C PRO A 43 40.92 16.88 2.87
N VAL A 44 39.91 16.11 2.50
CA VAL A 44 39.10 16.38 1.31
C VAL A 44 38.27 17.65 1.63
N PRO A 45 38.29 18.70 0.79
CA PRO A 45 37.47 19.88 0.99
C PRO A 45 35.99 19.45 1.09
N PRO A 46 35.20 20.07 1.97
CA PRO A 46 33.82 19.66 2.20
C PRO A 46 33.05 19.72 0.88
N ALA A 47 32.56 18.55 0.46
CA ALA A 47 31.60 18.43 -0.62
C ALA A 47 30.41 19.33 -0.27
N ALA A 48 30.12 20.27 -1.16
CA ALA A 48 28.97 21.16 -1.05
C ALA A 48 27.72 20.33 -0.75
N ALA A 49 26.99 20.72 0.31
CA ALA A 49 25.72 20.12 0.66
C ALA A 49 24.81 20.11 -0.58
N PRO A 50 24.08 19.01 -0.85
CA PRO A 50 23.11 18.99 -1.93
C PRO A 50 22.14 20.16 -1.74
N PRO A 51 21.85 20.93 -2.79
CA PRO A 51 20.95 22.07 -2.67
C PRO A 51 19.59 21.56 -2.19
N GLU A 52 19.13 22.11 -1.06
CA GLU A 52 17.76 21.90 -0.61
C GLU A 52 16.81 22.27 -1.76
N PRO A 53 15.77 21.47 -2.04
CA PRO A 53 14.83 21.80 -3.10
C PRO A 53 14.07 23.05 -2.67
N VAL A 54 14.54 24.22 -3.11
CA VAL A 54 13.85 25.49 -2.96
C VAL A 54 12.65 25.45 -3.91
N ILE A 55 11.53 24.94 -3.42
CA ILE A 55 10.27 24.98 -4.14
C ILE A 55 9.87 26.46 -4.23
N ALA A 56 9.87 27.01 -5.44
CA ALA A 56 9.45 28.39 -5.66
C ALA A 56 8.02 28.60 -5.14
N GLU A 57 7.78 29.73 -4.47
CA GLU A 57 6.52 30.03 -3.79
C GLU A 57 5.32 30.00 -4.74
N ASP A 58 5.51 30.41 -6.00
CA ASP A 58 4.49 30.32 -7.06
C ASP A 58 4.13 28.88 -7.44
N VAL A 59 5.11 27.98 -7.42
CA VAL A 59 4.92 26.55 -7.69
C VAL A 59 4.17 25.93 -6.52
N LEU A 60 4.54 26.28 -5.28
CA LEU A 60 3.84 25.84 -4.09
C LEU A 60 2.38 26.33 -4.07
N ALA A 61 2.13 27.61 -4.39
CA ALA A 61 0.79 28.18 -4.45
C ALA A 61 -0.10 27.49 -5.50
N ASN A 62 0.46 27.15 -6.66
CA ASN A 62 -0.26 26.37 -7.68
C ASN A 62 -0.52 24.94 -7.24
N MET A 63 0.42 24.29 -6.54
CA MET A 63 0.19 22.97 -5.97
C MET A 63 -0.92 23.00 -4.91
N LEU A 64 -0.92 23.99 -4.02
CA LEU A 64 -1.95 24.16 -3.00
C LEU A 64 -3.33 24.39 -3.60
N ARG A 65 -3.47 25.29 -4.59
CA ARG A 65 -4.75 25.49 -5.31
C ARG A 65 -5.25 24.22 -5.98
N ARG A 66 -4.35 23.44 -6.58
CA ARG A 66 -4.71 22.18 -7.24
C ARG A 66 -5.13 21.11 -6.21
N LEU A 67 -4.52 21.12 -5.03
CA LEU A 67 -4.92 20.25 -3.93
C LEU A 67 -6.29 20.64 -3.39
N ASP A 68 -6.58 21.93 -3.17
CA ASP A 68 -7.89 22.39 -2.73
C ASP A 68 -9.00 21.97 -3.69
N HIS A 69 -8.78 22.15 -4.99
CA HIS A 69 -9.77 21.74 -5.99
C HIS A 69 -10.02 20.23 -5.96
N ARG A 70 -8.97 19.42 -5.86
CA ARG A 70 -9.09 17.95 -5.76
C ARG A 70 -9.76 17.50 -4.47
N LEU A 71 -9.50 18.19 -3.36
CA LEU A 71 -10.16 17.88 -2.09
C LEU A 71 -11.65 18.20 -2.15
N GLY A 72 -12.04 19.30 -2.80
CA GLY A 72 -13.45 19.62 -3.06
C GLY A 72 -14.14 18.55 -3.90
N ASP A 73 -13.50 18.10 -4.99
CA ASP A 73 -14.04 17.04 -5.85
C ASP A 73 -14.23 15.72 -5.08
N ILE A 74 -13.27 15.36 -4.23
CA ILE A 74 -13.32 14.16 -3.40
C ILE A 74 -14.41 14.30 -2.33
N GLU A 75 -14.55 15.46 -1.69
CA GLU A 75 -15.60 15.71 -0.71
C GLU A 75 -16.98 15.58 -1.35
N ASP A 76 -17.18 16.18 -2.53
CA ASP A 76 -18.42 16.04 -3.29
C ASP A 76 -18.68 14.60 -3.73
N GLN A 77 -17.64 13.87 -4.13
CA GLN A 77 -17.74 12.46 -4.51
C GLN A 77 -18.09 11.56 -3.31
N VAL A 78 -17.52 11.83 -2.13
CA VAL A 78 -17.84 11.12 -0.88
C VAL A 78 -19.25 11.46 -0.40
N ARG A 79 -19.67 12.72 -0.50
CA ARG A 79 -21.04 13.15 -0.16
C ARG A 79 -22.08 12.48 -1.07
N ARG A 80 -21.79 12.34 -2.37
CA ARG A 80 -22.72 11.74 -3.33
C ARG A 80 -22.69 10.22 -3.32
N THR A 81 -21.55 9.61 -3.01
CA THR A 81 -21.37 8.14 -3.14
C THR A 81 -20.48 7.58 -2.03
N PRO A 82 -20.98 7.49 -0.78
CA PRO A 82 -20.17 7.17 0.40
C PRO A 82 -19.59 5.74 0.43
N THR A 83 -19.99 4.84 -0.47
CA THR A 83 -19.66 3.39 -0.37
C THR A 83 -18.91 2.79 -1.55
N LEU A 84 -18.72 3.49 -2.68
CA LEU A 84 -18.21 2.83 -3.90
C LEU A 84 -16.69 2.96 -4.15
N SER A 85 -16.01 3.98 -3.63
CA SER A 85 -14.66 4.28 -4.14
C SER A 85 -13.53 3.40 -3.57
N ALA A 86 -13.74 2.68 -2.48
CA ALA A 86 -12.73 1.76 -1.92
C ALA A 86 -12.93 0.30 -2.33
N ALA A 87 -14.14 -0.09 -2.73
CA ALA A 87 -14.48 -1.47 -3.10
C ALA A 87 -14.33 -1.76 -4.61
N GLY A 88 -14.40 -0.73 -5.46
CA GLY A 88 -14.38 -0.88 -6.92
C GLY A 88 -13.08 -1.47 -7.48
N ASP A 89 -11.93 -1.07 -6.95
CA ASP A 89 -10.63 -1.53 -7.46
C ASP A 89 -10.28 -2.96 -7.02
N HIS A 90 -10.69 -3.35 -5.81
CA HIS A 90 -10.51 -4.72 -5.32
C HIS A 90 -11.47 -5.69 -6.02
N GLY A 91 -12.70 -5.26 -6.33
CA GLY A 91 -13.65 -6.07 -7.11
C GLY A 91 -13.16 -6.31 -8.54
N ALA A 92 -12.75 -5.25 -9.24
CA ALA A 92 -12.31 -5.37 -10.64
C ALA A 92 -11.03 -6.20 -10.83
N THR A 93 -10.12 -6.17 -9.85
CA THR A 93 -8.92 -7.02 -9.85
C THR A 93 -9.24 -8.47 -9.49
N SER A 94 -10.15 -8.68 -8.53
CA SER A 94 -10.68 -10.00 -8.19
C SER A 94 -11.39 -10.66 -9.38
N ASP A 95 -12.23 -9.93 -10.12
CA ASP A 95 -12.93 -10.44 -11.30
C ASP A 95 -11.97 -10.91 -12.41
N ARG A 96 -10.87 -10.17 -12.63
CA ARG A 96 -9.82 -10.59 -13.58
C ARG A 96 -9.07 -11.83 -13.10
N ALA A 97 -8.73 -11.89 -11.81
CA ALA A 97 -8.07 -13.07 -11.23
C ALA A 97 -8.97 -14.30 -11.32
N LEU A 98 -10.28 -14.15 -11.14
CA LEU A 98 -11.26 -15.22 -11.23
C LEU A 98 -11.41 -15.73 -12.68
N ALA A 99 -11.45 -14.83 -13.66
CA ALA A 99 -11.44 -15.20 -15.09
C ALA A 99 -10.17 -15.98 -15.48
N LEU A 100 -9.02 -15.60 -14.92
CA LEU A 100 -7.75 -16.32 -15.10
C LEU A 100 -7.80 -17.70 -14.44
N ALA A 101 -8.29 -17.79 -13.19
CA ALA A 101 -8.44 -19.03 -12.44
C ALA A 101 -9.33 -20.04 -13.18
N GLN A 102 -10.46 -19.59 -13.74
CA GLN A 102 -11.35 -20.40 -14.57
C GLN A 102 -10.64 -20.93 -15.82
N ARG A 103 -9.84 -20.09 -16.48
CA ARG A 103 -9.07 -20.50 -17.65
C ARG A 103 -8.01 -21.55 -17.30
N LEU A 104 -7.37 -21.44 -16.14
CA LEU A 104 -6.41 -22.45 -15.66
C LEU A 104 -7.09 -23.76 -15.27
N ALA A 105 -8.26 -23.69 -14.61
CA ALA A 105 -9.05 -24.87 -14.27
C ALA A 105 -9.44 -25.67 -15.52
N ARG A 106 -9.87 -24.98 -16.59
CA ARG A 106 -10.17 -25.62 -17.90
C ARG A 106 -8.95 -26.24 -18.58
N GLN A 107 -7.75 -25.74 -18.29
CA GLN A 107 -6.50 -26.31 -18.77
C GLN A 107 -6.02 -27.51 -17.92
N GLY A 108 -6.78 -27.90 -16.89
CA GLY A 108 -6.44 -29.01 -16.01
C GLY A 108 -5.36 -28.67 -14.98
N ALA A 109 -5.13 -27.39 -14.68
CA ALA A 109 -4.21 -26.99 -13.63
C ALA A 109 -4.66 -27.52 -12.26
N SER A 110 -3.71 -27.92 -11.42
CA SER A 110 -3.99 -28.37 -10.05
C SER A 110 -4.56 -27.23 -9.20
N PRO A 111 -5.44 -27.51 -8.23
CA PRO A 111 -6.04 -26.47 -7.38
C PRO A 111 -4.99 -25.68 -6.59
N GLN A 112 -3.86 -26.29 -6.22
CA GLN A 112 -2.73 -25.60 -5.59
C GLN A 112 -2.10 -24.55 -6.53
N ASN A 113 -1.87 -24.91 -7.80
CA ASN A 113 -1.30 -24.00 -8.78
C ASN A 113 -2.27 -22.83 -9.11
N ILE A 114 -3.58 -23.10 -9.12
CA ILE A 114 -4.60 -22.05 -9.32
C ILE A 114 -4.62 -21.08 -8.14
N ALA A 115 -4.57 -21.58 -6.90
CA ALA A 115 -4.55 -20.77 -5.68
C ALA A 115 -3.32 -19.86 -5.62
N GLU A 116 -2.14 -20.42 -5.90
CA GLU A 116 -0.86 -19.69 -5.90
C GLU A 116 -0.79 -18.64 -7.01
N THR A 117 -1.25 -18.97 -8.22
CA THR A 117 -1.17 -18.07 -9.37
C THR A 117 -2.19 -16.93 -9.30
N CYS A 118 -3.39 -17.19 -8.77
CA CYS A 118 -4.47 -16.21 -8.75
C CYS A 118 -4.61 -15.48 -7.41
N GLY A 119 -3.85 -15.90 -6.39
CA GLY A 119 -3.92 -15.33 -5.04
C GLY A 119 -5.26 -15.61 -4.34
N ILE A 120 -5.96 -16.68 -4.73
CA ILE A 120 -7.27 -17.07 -4.18
C ILE A 120 -7.10 -18.18 -3.13
N SER A 121 -8.12 -18.35 -2.29
CA SER A 121 -8.09 -19.40 -1.26
C SER A 121 -8.05 -20.80 -1.87
N LEU A 122 -7.42 -21.75 -1.17
CA LEU A 122 -7.29 -23.13 -1.65
C LEU A 122 -8.65 -23.83 -1.82
N THR A 123 -9.62 -23.53 -0.94
CA THR A 123 -10.98 -24.06 -1.03
C THR A 123 -11.72 -23.53 -2.26
N GLU A 124 -11.50 -22.26 -2.62
CA GLU A 124 -12.09 -21.65 -3.81
C GLU A 124 -11.46 -22.23 -5.09
N ALA A 125 -10.15 -22.47 -5.08
CA ALA A 125 -9.47 -23.12 -6.20
C ALA A 125 -9.94 -24.58 -6.42
N GLU A 126 -10.18 -25.35 -5.35
CA GLU A 126 -10.76 -26.70 -5.45
C GLU A 126 -12.17 -26.70 -6.04
N LEU A 127 -13.01 -25.73 -5.65
CA LEU A 127 -14.34 -25.55 -6.23
C LEU A 127 -14.27 -25.23 -7.72
N LEU A 128 -13.40 -24.28 -8.10
CA LEU A 128 -13.19 -23.92 -9.50
C LEU A 128 -12.69 -25.11 -10.32
N HIS A 129 -11.76 -25.89 -9.78
CA HIS A 129 -11.26 -27.11 -10.42
C HIS A 129 -12.37 -28.14 -10.62
N ARG A 130 -13.21 -28.42 -9.62
CA ARG A 130 -14.33 -29.37 -9.76
C ARG A 130 -15.39 -28.92 -10.78
N LEU A 131 -15.61 -27.61 -10.89
CA LEU A 131 -16.63 -27.05 -11.79
C LEU A 131 -16.17 -26.94 -13.24
N HIS A 132 -14.88 -26.74 -13.47
CA HIS A 132 -14.34 -26.37 -14.79
C HIS A 132 -13.27 -27.31 -15.32
N ALA A 133 -12.85 -28.32 -14.56
CA ALA A 133 -11.91 -29.32 -15.05
C ALA A 133 -12.51 -30.04 -16.28
N PRO A 134 -11.67 -30.30 -17.31
CA PRO A 134 -12.09 -31.16 -18.41
C PRO A 134 -12.34 -32.57 -17.86
N GLN A 135 -13.55 -33.09 -18.09
CA GLN A 135 -13.91 -34.48 -17.77
C GLN A 135 -13.23 -35.47 -18.72
#